data_AF-A0A7W0H2B5-F1
#
_entry.id   AF-A0A7W0H2B5-F1
#
_cell.length_a   1.000
_cell.length_b   1.000
_cell.length_c   1.000
_cell.angle_alpha   90.00
_cell.angle_beta   90.00
_cell.angle_gamma   90.00
#
_symmetry.space_group_name_H-M   'P 1'
#
loop_
_entity.id
_entity.type
_entity.pdbx_description
1 polymer ?
#
loop_
_entity_poly.entity_id
_entity_poly.type
_entity_poly.pdbx_seq_one_letter_code
_entity_poly.pdbx_strand_id
1 'polypeptide(L)'
;MALLHDIGKVGVPDSVLQKRGSLNEQEWELMRQHPAIGAPILAGTETLSHLAAAVKAEHERFDGTGYPDGLRGSAIPLASRITLACDAYHAMTSDRPYRAALDPAQAVTELRSGAGTQFDPCVVDALLGEIEAEAAGERPPRRPVRPKQPASAATCWTASSRRRTPSGSPAAAPARRPPRERRKPAHSGSGPAPTRWAPKQRFRGIGIRPPFQTRIHRRV
;
A
#
# COMPACT_ATOMS: atom_id res chain seq x y z
N MET A 1 -5.44 -6.15 -3.89
CA MET A 1 -4.48 -6.19 -2.77
C MET A 1 -4.22 -7.60 -2.29
N ALA A 2 -5.15 -8.30 -1.63
CA ALA A 2 -4.89 -9.62 -1.03
C ALA A 2 -4.15 -10.65 -1.92
N LEU A 3 -4.44 -10.73 -3.22
CA LEU A 3 -3.75 -11.66 -4.14
C LEU A 3 -2.46 -11.12 -4.78
N LEU A 4 -2.24 -9.81 -4.72
CA LEU A 4 -1.20 -9.12 -5.51
C LEU A 4 -0.15 -8.42 -4.64
N HIS A 5 -0.33 -8.44 -3.32
CA HIS A 5 0.53 -7.77 -2.37
C HIS A 5 1.98 -8.29 -2.53
N ASP A 6 2.14 -9.61 -2.61
CA ASP A 6 3.42 -10.30 -2.83
C ASP A 6 3.93 -10.37 -4.29
N ILE A 7 3.32 -9.69 -5.27
CA ILE A 7 3.68 -9.87 -6.71
C ILE A 7 5.16 -9.58 -6.99
N GLY A 8 5.76 -8.66 -6.25
CA GLY A 8 7.16 -8.27 -6.43
C GLY A 8 8.17 -9.33 -5.96
N LYS A 9 7.73 -10.41 -5.32
CA LYS A 9 8.61 -11.55 -4.98
C LYS A 9 9.24 -12.18 -6.22
N VAL A 10 8.67 -11.97 -7.42
CA VAL A 10 9.28 -12.35 -8.70
C VAL A 10 10.69 -11.77 -8.92
N GLY A 11 11.01 -10.64 -8.29
CA GLY A 11 12.33 -10.02 -8.37
C GLY A 11 13.29 -10.42 -7.23
N VAL A 12 12.86 -11.28 -6.30
CA VAL A 12 13.72 -11.78 -5.21
C VAL A 12 14.40 -13.08 -5.67
N PRO A 13 15.72 -13.25 -5.44
CA PRO A 13 16.42 -14.48 -5.85
C PRO A 13 15.83 -15.75 -5.23
N ASP A 14 15.78 -16.83 -6.02
CA ASP A 14 15.29 -18.14 -5.56
C ASP A 14 16.04 -18.68 -4.33
N SER A 15 17.34 -18.41 -4.24
CA SER A 15 18.17 -18.79 -3.08
C SER A 15 17.70 -18.16 -1.78
N VAL A 16 17.05 -17.00 -1.84
CA VAL A 16 16.43 -16.31 -0.69
C VAL A 16 15.00 -16.80 -0.50
N LEU A 17 14.20 -16.87 -1.57
CA LEU A 17 12.79 -17.27 -1.50
C LEU A 17 12.59 -18.71 -0.99
N GLN A 18 13.46 -19.63 -1.41
CA GLN A 18 13.35 -21.06 -1.13
C GLN A 18 14.20 -21.51 0.05
N LYS A 19 14.84 -20.57 0.76
CA LYS A 19 15.74 -20.90 1.86
C LYS A 19 15.00 -21.63 2.97
N ARG A 20 15.49 -22.84 3.29
CA ARG A 20 15.06 -23.62 4.47
C ARG A 20 15.87 -23.13 5.67
N GLY A 21 15.45 -22.04 6.28
CA GLY A 21 16.24 -21.41 7.34
C GLY A 21 15.84 -19.96 7.60
N SER A 22 16.36 -19.38 8.67
CA SER A 22 16.23 -17.96 8.94
C SER A 22 17.04 -17.19 7.90
N LEU A 23 16.46 -16.09 7.39
CA LEU A 23 17.19 -15.16 6.52
C LEU A 23 18.20 -14.36 7.35
N ASN A 24 19.41 -14.19 6.83
CA ASN A 24 20.41 -13.27 7.35
C ASN A 24 20.05 -11.82 6.95
N GLU A 25 20.80 -10.83 7.45
CA GLU A 25 20.46 -9.41 7.23
C GLU A 25 20.50 -8.99 5.74
N GLN A 26 21.43 -9.55 4.96
CA GLN A 26 21.57 -9.25 3.53
C GLN A 26 20.44 -9.88 2.72
N GLU A 27 20.06 -11.11 3.07
CA GLU A 27 18.90 -11.80 2.50
C GLU A 27 17.60 -11.08 2.85
N TRP A 28 17.48 -10.55 4.07
CA TRP A 28 16.38 -9.68 4.47
C TRP A 28 16.34 -8.36 3.68
N GLU A 29 17.49 -7.76 3.40
CA GLU A 29 17.56 -6.56 2.55
C GLU A 29 17.03 -6.83 1.14
N LEU A 30 17.36 -7.99 0.56
CA LEU A 30 16.79 -8.42 -0.73
C LEU A 30 15.30 -8.71 -0.62
N MET A 31 14.86 -9.43 0.41
CA MET A 31 13.45 -9.74 0.63
C MET A 31 12.62 -8.46 0.77
N ARG A 32 13.10 -7.44 1.51
CA ARG A 32 12.39 -6.17 1.73
C ARG A 32 12.21 -5.32 0.47
N GLN A 33 12.84 -5.68 -0.66
CA GLN A 33 12.67 -4.96 -1.92
C GLN A 33 11.38 -5.34 -2.67
N HIS A 34 10.76 -6.47 -2.34
CA HIS A 34 9.60 -6.95 -3.11
C HIS A 34 8.44 -5.94 -3.23
N PRO A 35 8.08 -5.10 -2.23
CA PRO A 35 7.00 -4.14 -2.42
C PRO A 35 7.39 -3.06 -3.45
N ALA A 36 8.65 -2.62 -3.42
CA ALA A 36 9.20 -1.65 -4.36
C ALA A 36 9.33 -2.21 -5.78
N ILE A 37 9.53 -3.51 -5.93
CA ILE A 37 9.55 -4.22 -7.22
C ILE A 37 8.12 -4.45 -7.74
N GLY A 38 7.17 -4.78 -6.86
CA GLY A 38 5.78 -5.06 -7.25
C GLY A 38 5.02 -3.83 -7.72
N ALA A 39 5.28 -2.67 -7.12
CA ALA A 39 4.62 -1.41 -7.47
C ALA A 39 4.72 -1.03 -8.96
N PRO A 40 5.90 -0.98 -9.61
CA PRO A 40 6.02 -0.66 -11.02
C PRO A 40 5.36 -1.71 -11.94
N ILE A 41 5.33 -2.99 -11.53
CA ILE A 41 4.64 -4.05 -12.28
C ILE A 41 3.14 -3.71 -12.38
N LEU A 42 2.51 -3.33 -11.27
CA LEU A 42 1.11 -2.93 -11.26
C LEU A 42 0.85 -1.59 -11.95
N ALA A 43 1.76 -0.63 -11.78
CA ALA A 43 1.67 0.68 -12.43
C ALA A 43 1.66 0.60 -13.95
N GLY A 44 2.34 -0.41 -14.53
CA GLY A 44 2.33 -0.68 -15.96
C GLY A 44 1.02 -1.25 -16.51
N THR A 45 0.05 -1.56 -15.66
CA THR A 45 -1.26 -2.11 -16.07
C THR A 45 -2.36 -1.05 -15.93
N GLU A 46 -3.19 -0.90 -16.95
CA GLU A 46 -4.28 0.08 -16.94
C GLU A 46 -5.27 -0.16 -15.79
N THR A 47 -5.62 -1.43 -15.55
CA THR A 47 -6.64 -1.82 -14.57
C THR A 47 -6.14 -1.86 -13.13
N LEU A 48 -4.84 -2.09 -12.87
CA LEU A 48 -4.31 -2.27 -11.51
C LEU A 48 -3.37 -1.14 -11.05
N SER A 49 -3.08 -0.16 -11.91
CA SER A 49 -2.22 0.98 -11.58
C SER A 49 -2.61 1.68 -10.28
N HIS A 50 -3.90 1.80 -10.00
CA HIS A 50 -4.44 2.40 -8.77
C HIS A 50 -4.05 1.66 -7.47
N LEU A 51 -3.59 0.41 -7.57
CA LEU A 51 -3.12 -0.39 -6.43
C LEU A 51 -1.62 -0.27 -6.18
N ALA A 52 -0.84 0.29 -7.11
CA ALA A 52 0.62 0.31 -7.04
C ALA A 52 1.15 0.96 -5.75
N ALA A 53 0.58 2.10 -5.35
CA ALA A 53 0.95 2.77 -4.10
C ALA A 53 0.62 1.92 -2.87
N ALA A 54 -0.50 1.19 -2.91
CA ALA A 54 -0.91 0.35 -1.80
C ALA A 54 -0.02 -0.91 -1.66
N VAL A 55 0.40 -1.51 -2.78
CA VAL A 55 1.37 -2.63 -2.77
C VAL A 55 2.71 -2.16 -2.27
N LYS A 56 3.22 -1.02 -2.76
CA LYS A 56 4.51 -0.49 -2.30
C LYS A 56 4.55 -0.32 -0.78
N ALA A 57 3.45 0.15 -0.19
CA ALA A 57 3.36 0.49 1.23
C ALA A 57 2.81 -0.64 2.12
N GLU A 58 2.68 -1.88 1.61
CA GLU A 58 2.05 -3.00 2.34
C GLU A 58 2.76 -3.39 3.65
N HIS A 59 4.04 -3.05 3.77
CA HIS A 59 4.86 -3.33 4.95
C HIS A 59 5.23 -2.07 5.74
N GLU A 60 4.56 -0.95 5.43
CA GLU A 60 4.67 0.26 6.24
C GLU A 60 3.95 0.08 7.57
N ARG A 61 4.59 0.53 8.64
CA ARG A 61 4.07 0.45 10.01
C ARG A 61 3.49 1.79 10.41
N PHE A 62 2.40 1.76 11.18
CA PHE A 62 1.72 2.98 11.59
C PHE A 62 2.62 3.98 12.34
N ASP A 63 3.63 3.49 13.06
CA ASP A 63 4.66 4.27 13.77
C ASP A 63 5.77 4.86 12.87
N GLY A 64 5.86 4.48 11.59
CA GLY A 64 6.90 4.91 10.66
C GLY A 64 8.18 4.07 10.69
N THR A 65 8.21 2.94 11.41
CA THR A 65 9.36 2.03 11.46
C THR A 65 9.29 0.90 10.41
N GLY A 66 8.35 1.01 9.47
CA GLY A 66 8.17 0.09 8.36
C GLY A 66 9.11 0.38 7.18
N TYR A 67 8.79 -0.24 6.04
CA TYR A 67 9.55 -0.12 4.79
C TYR A 67 8.58 -0.19 3.60
N PRO A 68 8.98 0.28 2.41
CA PRO A 68 10.30 0.80 2.02
C PRO A 68 10.55 2.28 2.29
N ASP A 69 9.50 3.10 2.44
CA ASP A 69 9.61 4.56 2.47
C ASP A 69 9.53 5.13 3.90
N GLY A 70 9.15 4.33 4.91
CA GLY A 70 9.05 4.76 6.31
C GLY A 70 7.84 5.68 6.54
N LEU A 71 6.74 5.43 5.84
CA LEU A 71 5.51 6.20 5.94
C LEU A 71 4.87 6.03 7.33
N ARG A 72 4.27 7.10 7.85
CA ARG A 72 3.67 7.12 9.19
C ARG A 72 2.18 7.48 9.14
N GLY A 73 1.39 6.81 9.98
CA GLY A 73 0.00 7.16 10.20
C GLY A 73 -0.84 7.16 8.91
N SER A 74 -1.52 8.28 8.66
CA SER A 74 -2.39 8.46 7.49
C SER A 74 -1.66 8.67 6.16
N ALA A 75 -0.33 8.83 6.17
CA ALA A 75 0.47 8.85 4.94
C ALA A 75 0.49 7.47 4.26
N ILE A 76 0.25 6.41 5.03
CA ILE A 76 0.13 5.04 4.52
C ILE A 76 -1.25 4.88 3.87
N PRO A 77 -1.32 4.40 2.61
CA PRO A 77 -2.59 4.13 1.96
C PRO A 77 -3.50 3.24 2.83
N LEU A 78 -4.78 3.58 2.92
CA LEU A 78 -5.74 2.82 3.75
C LEU A 78 -5.75 1.33 3.38
N ALA A 79 -5.68 1.01 2.08
CA ALA A 79 -5.65 -0.37 1.62
C ALA A 79 -4.43 -1.15 2.15
N SER A 80 -3.27 -0.51 2.31
CA SER A 80 -2.08 -1.12 2.90
C SER A 80 -2.26 -1.36 4.39
N ARG A 81 -2.80 -0.38 5.13
CA ARG A 81 -3.08 -0.51 6.56
C ARG A 81 -4.05 -1.66 6.85
N ILE A 82 -5.10 -1.80 6.05
CA ILE A 82 -6.04 -2.92 6.11
C ILE A 82 -5.34 -4.24 5.77
N THR A 83 -4.60 -4.29 4.66
CA THR A 83 -3.95 -5.52 4.20
C THR A 83 -2.94 -6.02 5.22
N LEU A 84 -2.12 -5.14 5.81
CA LEU A 84 -1.12 -5.51 6.81
C LEU A 84 -1.76 -6.13 8.07
N ALA A 85 -2.87 -5.57 8.56
CA ALA A 85 -3.57 -6.11 9.72
C ALA A 85 -4.20 -7.48 9.41
N CYS A 86 -4.87 -7.61 8.26
CA CYS A 86 -5.48 -8.87 7.82
C CYS A 86 -4.44 -9.95 7.55
N ASP A 87 -3.34 -9.62 6.88
CA ASP A 87 -2.25 -10.55 6.61
C ASP A 87 -1.59 -11.03 7.92
N ALA A 88 -1.35 -10.13 8.86
CA ALA A 88 -0.82 -10.50 10.17
C ALA A 88 -1.76 -11.45 10.93
N TYR A 89 -3.07 -11.18 10.93
CA TYR A 89 -4.05 -12.07 11.55
C TYR A 89 -4.05 -13.44 10.88
N HIS A 90 -4.15 -13.49 9.55
CA HIS A 90 -4.13 -14.73 8.80
C HIS A 90 -2.83 -15.53 9.02
N ALA A 91 -1.69 -14.84 9.08
CA ALA A 91 -0.40 -15.44 9.37
C ALA A 91 -0.32 -15.99 10.79
N MET A 92 -1.02 -15.38 11.75
CA MET A 92 -1.12 -15.88 13.12
C MET A 92 -1.96 -17.14 13.23
N THR A 93 -3.11 -17.17 12.57
CA THR A 93 -4.14 -18.21 12.74
C THR A 93 -4.07 -19.34 11.72
N SER A 94 -3.05 -19.35 10.86
CA SER A 94 -2.82 -20.41 9.88
C SER A 94 -1.61 -21.25 10.25
N ASP A 95 -1.70 -22.56 10.04
CA ASP A 95 -0.57 -23.46 10.18
C ASP A 95 0.51 -23.13 9.15
N ARG A 96 1.76 -23.16 9.60
CA ARG A 96 2.94 -22.97 8.76
C ARG A 96 3.89 -24.14 8.98
N PRO A 97 4.74 -24.50 8.00
CA PRO A 97 5.63 -25.66 8.11
C PRO A 97 6.49 -25.73 9.38
N TYR A 98 6.71 -24.58 10.04
CA TYR A 98 7.56 -24.44 11.22
C TYR A 98 6.82 -23.92 12.47
N ARG A 99 5.50 -23.73 12.39
CA ARG A 99 4.70 -23.22 13.52
C ARG A 99 3.23 -23.58 13.37
N ALA A 100 2.64 -24.14 14.42
CA ALA A 100 1.19 -24.27 14.52
C ALA A 100 0.50 -22.90 14.51
N ALA A 101 -0.74 -22.85 14.04
CA ALA A 101 -1.63 -21.72 14.19
C ALA A 101 -1.74 -21.31 15.67
N LEU A 102 -1.84 -20.01 15.94
CA LEU A 102 -2.27 -19.51 17.24
C LEU A 102 -3.77 -19.66 17.38
N ASP A 103 -4.21 -19.76 18.63
CA ASP A 103 -5.61 -19.56 18.99
C ASP A 103 -6.05 -18.15 18.53
N PRO A 104 -7.23 -18.00 17.90
CA PRO A 104 -7.81 -16.70 17.57
C PRO A 104 -7.73 -15.68 18.71
N ALA A 105 -7.96 -16.07 19.97
CA ALA A 105 -7.87 -15.16 21.12
C ALA A 105 -6.45 -14.60 21.33
N GLN A 106 -5.43 -15.42 21.08
CA GLN A 106 -4.03 -14.98 21.13
C GLN A 106 -3.71 -14.04 19.97
N ALA A 107 -4.20 -14.34 18.76
CA ALA A 107 -4.04 -13.48 17.59
C ALA A 107 -4.68 -12.09 17.80
N VAL A 108 -5.88 -12.05 18.41
CA VAL A 108 -6.56 -10.81 18.81
C VAL A 108 -5.72 -10.02 19.81
N THR A 109 -5.14 -10.69 20.80
CA THR A 109 -4.28 -10.05 21.81
C THR A 109 -3.05 -9.41 21.16
N GLU A 110 -2.40 -10.11 20.22
CA GLU A 110 -1.25 -9.59 19.48
C GLU A 110 -1.63 -8.38 18.61
N LEU A 111 -2.76 -8.43 17.90
CA LEU A 111 -3.27 -7.29 17.13
C LEU A 111 -3.51 -6.05 18.02
N ARG A 112 -4.20 -6.22 19.14
CA ARG A 112 -4.44 -5.14 20.12
C ARG A 112 -3.11 -4.55 20.63
N SER A 113 -2.14 -5.40 20.93
CA SER A 113 -0.82 -4.95 21.42
C SER A 113 -0.03 -4.16 20.37
N GLY A 114 -0.26 -4.43 19.08
CA GLY A 114 0.37 -3.74 17.96
C GLY A 114 -0.36 -2.49 17.48
N ALA A 115 -1.55 -2.20 17.99
CA ALA A 115 -2.33 -1.02 17.62
C ALA A 115 -1.57 0.28 17.97
N GLY A 116 -1.54 1.23 17.04
CA GLY A 116 -0.84 2.50 17.18
C GLY A 116 0.68 2.43 16.94
N THR A 117 1.24 1.22 16.82
CA THR A 117 2.63 0.99 16.46
C THR A 117 2.74 0.30 15.10
N GLN A 118 2.53 -1.01 15.07
CA GLN A 118 2.54 -1.78 13.84
C GLN A 118 1.30 -1.49 12.99
N PHE A 119 0.14 -1.45 13.65
CA PHE A 119 -1.15 -1.39 12.99
C PHE A 119 -1.86 -0.06 13.26
N ASP A 120 -2.69 0.36 12.32
CA ASP A 120 -3.63 1.45 12.53
C ASP A 120 -4.68 1.04 13.57
N PRO A 121 -4.86 1.78 14.68
CA PRO A 121 -5.87 1.48 15.69
C PRO A 121 -7.28 1.32 15.10
N CYS A 122 -7.69 2.20 14.19
CA CYS A 122 -9.03 2.15 13.58
C CYS A 122 -9.25 0.87 12.77
N VAL A 123 -8.19 0.39 12.11
CA VAL A 123 -8.24 -0.85 11.32
C VAL A 123 -8.28 -2.07 12.24
N VAL A 124 -7.50 -2.06 13.33
CA VAL A 124 -7.54 -3.14 14.33
C VAL A 124 -8.94 -3.23 14.92
N ASP A 125 -9.51 -2.13 15.38
CA ASP A 125 -10.86 -2.11 15.96
C ASP A 125 -11.91 -2.67 14.99
N ALA A 126 -11.86 -2.25 13.72
CA ALA A 126 -12.77 -2.76 12.69
C ALA A 126 -12.58 -4.26 12.42
N LEU A 127 -11.33 -4.74 12.32
CA LEU A 127 -11.03 -6.15 12.09
C LEU A 127 -11.50 -7.02 13.25
N LEU A 128 -11.31 -6.56 14.49
CA LEU A 128 -11.77 -7.28 15.68
C LEU A 128 -13.30 -7.37 15.74
N GLY A 129 -13.99 -6.28 15.39
CA GLY A 129 -15.45 -6.30 15.27
C GLY A 129 -15.96 -7.35 14.28
N GLU A 130 -15.29 -7.49 13.12
CA GLU A 130 -15.63 -8.53 12.14
C GLU A 130 -15.34 -9.96 12.63
N ILE A 131 -14.23 -10.16 13.36
CA ILE A 131 -13.86 -11.46 13.95
C ILE A 131 -14.88 -11.86 15.02
N GLU A 132 -15.27 -10.93 15.89
CA GLU A 132 -16.25 -11.17 16.95
C GLU A 132 -17.64 -11.47 16.37
N ALA A 133 -18.07 -10.72 15.35
CA ALA A 133 -19.33 -10.97 14.66
C ALA A 133 -19.36 -12.33 13.93
N GLU A 134 -18.24 -12.76 13.34
CA GLU A 134 -18.11 -14.09 12.73
C GLU A 134 -18.19 -15.20 13.77
N ALA A 135 -17.54 -15.03 14.92
CA ALA A 135 -17.60 -15.98 16.04
C ALA A 135 -19.01 -16.08 16.66
N ALA A 136 -19.76 -14.98 16.71
CA ALA A 136 -21.14 -14.94 17.20
C ALA A 136 -22.16 -15.50 16.19
N GLY A 137 -21.75 -15.81 14.95
CA GLY A 137 -22.67 -16.22 13.88
C GLY A 137 -23.60 -15.09 13.41
N GLU A 138 -23.31 -13.84 13.79
CA GLU A 138 -24.13 -12.67 13.51
C GLU A 138 -23.81 -12.04 12.15
N ARG A 139 -22.90 -12.65 11.37
CA ARG A 139 -22.48 -12.09 10.09
C ARG A 139 -23.67 -12.06 9.11
N PRO A 140 -24.16 -10.87 8.71
CA PRO A 140 -25.22 -10.79 7.72
C PRO A 140 -24.75 -11.43 6.41
N PRO A 141 -25.66 -11.99 5.59
CA PRO A 141 -25.30 -12.62 4.32
C PRO A 141 -24.49 -11.63 3.47
N ARG A 142 -23.34 -12.08 2.95
CA ARG A 142 -22.47 -11.25 2.11
C ARG A 142 -23.30 -10.68 0.98
N ARG A 143 -23.54 -9.36 0.99
CA ARG A 143 -24.14 -8.69 -0.16
C ARG A 143 -23.17 -8.84 -1.33
N PRO A 144 -23.63 -9.31 -2.51
CA PRO A 144 -22.77 -9.36 -3.67
C PRO A 144 -22.20 -7.98 -3.93
N VAL A 145 -20.88 -7.89 -4.06
CA VAL A 145 -20.20 -6.66 -4.47
C VAL A 145 -20.71 -6.36 -5.88
N ARG A 146 -21.67 -5.45 -6.00
CA ARG A 146 -22.10 -4.96 -7.31
C ARG A 146 -20.90 -4.28 -7.94
N PRO A 147 -20.44 -4.68 -9.14
CA PRO A 147 -19.44 -3.91 -9.86
C PRO A 147 -19.99 -2.50 -10.01
N LYS A 148 -19.21 -1.49 -9.58
CA LYS A 148 -19.55 -0.10 -9.89
C LYS A 148 -19.60 -0.01 -11.41
N GLN A 149 -20.78 0.29 -11.96
CA GLN A 149 -20.88 0.63 -13.38
C GLN A 149 -19.88 1.76 -13.64
N PRO A 150 -19.08 1.71 -14.72
CA PRO A 150 -18.31 2.87 -15.11
C PRO A 150 -19.31 4.01 -15.30
N ALA A 151 -19.08 5.14 -14.62
CA ALA A 151 -19.88 6.33 -14.84
C ALA A 151 -19.77 6.67 -16.33
N SER A 152 -20.82 6.37 -17.09
CA SER A 152 -20.88 6.75 -18.49
C SER A 152 -20.89 8.27 -18.52
N ALA A 153 -19.90 8.84 -19.20
CA ALA A 153 -19.99 10.21 -19.66
C ALA A 153 -21.34 10.39 -20.40
N ALA A 154 -21.99 11.52 -20.10
CA ALA A 154 -23.25 11.97 -20.68
C ALA A 154 -24.53 11.23 -20.21
N THR A 155 -25.14 11.78 -19.16
CA THR A 155 -26.53 12.23 -19.32
C THR A 155 -26.67 13.57 -18.63
N CYS A 156 -26.64 14.62 -19.44
CA CYS A 156 -27.03 15.95 -19.05
C CYS A 156 -28.42 15.90 -18.42
N TRP A 157 -28.58 16.53 -17.26
CA TRP A 157 -29.88 17.06 -16.86
C TRP A 157 -30.32 18.05 -17.95
N THR A 158 -31.24 17.64 -18.83
CA THR A 158 -31.99 18.57 -19.69
C THR A 158 -33.48 18.35 -19.47
N ALA A 159 -34.02 19.18 -18.58
CA ALA A 159 -35.43 19.52 -18.59
C ALA A 159 -35.75 20.19 -19.94
N SER A 160 -36.36 19.43 -20.86
CA SER A 160 -36.94 20.01 -22.07
C SER A 160 -38.28 20.65 -21.71
N SER A 161 -38.22 21.94 -21.36
CA SER A 161 -39.37 22.83 -21.48
C SER A 161 -39.30 23.56 -22.83
N ARG A 162 -40.49 23.89 -23.34
CA ARG A 162 -40.83 24.13 -24.74
C ARG A 162 -40.11 25.31 -25.41
N ARG A 163 -39.81 25.09 -26.69
CA ARG A 163 -39.70 26.03 -27.84
C ARG A 163 -40.05 27.51 -27.59
N ARG A 164 -39.16 28.42 -28.01
CA ARG A 164 -39.31 29.34 -29.17
C ARG A 164 -38.04 30.18 -29.38
N THR A 165 -37.58 30.28 -30.62
CA THR A 165 -36.61 31.25 -31.17
C THR A 165 -37.38 32.41 -31.83
N PRO A 166 -36.76 33.43 -32.47
CA PRO A 166 -35.44 34.09 -32.30
C PRO A 166 -35.55 35.64 -32.29
N SER A 167 -34.46 36.37 -32.01
CA SER A 167 -33.89 37.43 -32.87
C SER A 167 -32.97 38.38 -32.09
N GLY A 168 -31.84 38.75 -32.70
CA GLY A 168 -31.02 39.91 -32.29
C GLY A 168 -29.55 39.63 -31.95
N SER A 169 -28.67 39.60 -32.96
CA SER A 169 -27.27 40.07 -32.86
C SER A 169 -27.25 41.62 -32.88
N PRO A 170 -26.15 42.38 -32.59
CA PRO A 170 -24.72 41.99 -32.65
C PRO A 170 -23.76 42.69 -31.63
N ALA A 171 -22.45 42.54 -31.90
CA ALA A 171 -21.26 43.31 -31.46
C ALA A 171 -20.44 42.66 -30.30
N ALA A 172 -19.23 42.11 -30.47
CA ALA A 172 -17.96 42.51 -31.13
C ALA A 172 -16.91 43.09 -30.14
N ALA A 173 -16.02 42.20 -29.64
CA ALA A 173 -14.56 42.31 -29.43
C ALA A 173 -13.97 43.46 -28.53
N PRO A 174 -12.66 43.48 -28.16
CA PRO A 174 -11.58 42.51 -28.44
C PRO A 174 -10.65 42.15 -27.24
N ALA A 175 -9.74 41.23 -27.58
CA ALA A 175 -8.66 40.61 -26.81
C ALA A 175 -7.59 41.54 -26.22
N ARG A 176 -6.85 41.02 -25.22
CA ARG A 176 -5.49 41.46 -24.88
C ARG A 176 -4.52 40.28 -24.81
N ARG A 177 -3.38 40.48 -25.47
CA ARG A 177 -2.23 39.58 -25.70
C ARG A 177 -1.26 39.54 -24.51
N PRO A 178 -0.33 38.54 -24.45
CA PRO A 178 0.65 38.35 -23.38
C PRO A 178 2.03 38.96 -23.73
N PRO A 179 2.98 39.08 -22.77
CA PRO A 179 4.40 39.18 -23.06
C PRO A 179 5.15 37.91 -22.60
N ARG A 180 5.83 37.16 -23.48
CA ARG A 180 7.16 37.31 -24.14
C ARG A 180 8.35 36.78 -23.32
N GLU A 181 8.93 35.69 -23.82
CA GLU A 181 10.17 35.01 -23.42
C GLU A 181 11.42 35.91 -23.41
N ARG A 182 12.39 35.54 -22.56
CA ARG A 182 13.82 35.80 -22.77
C ARG A 182 14.61 34.48 -22.66
N ARG A 183 15.51 34.28 -23.62
CA ARG A 183 16.39 33.11 -23.81
C ARG A 183 17.63 33.11 -22.91
N LYS A 184 18.15 31.89 -22.70
CA LYS A 184 19.35 31.43 -21.95
C LYS A 184 20.69 31.99 -22.48
N PRO A 185 21.79 31.70 -21.78
CA PRO A 185 22.83 30.88 -22.42
C PRO A 185 23.27 29.66 -21.60
N ALA A 186 23.92 28.74 -22.31
CA ALA A 186 24.36 27.42 -21.89
C ALA A 186 25.70 27.45 -21.15
N HIS A 187 25.88 26.55 -20.17
CA HIS A 187 27.20 26.05 -19.77
C HIS A 187 27.20 24.53 -19.68
N SER A 188 28.21 23.99 -20.36
CA SER A 188 28.71 22.63 -20.43
C SER A 188 29.21 22.12 -19.07
N GLY A 189 28.99 20.84 -18.79
CA GLY A 189 29.60 20.16 -17.65
C GLY A 189 29.25 18.68 -17.61
N SER A 190 30.21 17.86 -18.01
CA SER A 190 30.21 16.41 -18.13
C SER A 190 30.37 15.68 -16.79
N GLY A 191 29.41 14.81 -16.44
CA GLY A 191 29.48 13.57 -15.60
C GLY A 191 30.10 13.63 -14.18
N PRO A 192 30.04 12.53 -13.37
CA PRO A 192 29.22 11.31 -13.47
C PRO A 192 28.33 11.07 -12.20
N ALA A 193 27.43 10.10 -12.27
CA ALA A 193 26.89 9.36 -11.12
C ALA A 193 27.23 7.87 -11.32
N PRO A 194 27.19 6.96 -10.30
CA PRO A 194 26.80 7.15 -8.89
C PRO A 194 27.83 6.59 -7.89
N THR A 195 28.07 7.28 -6.77
CA THR A 195 28.90 6.75 -5.68
C THR A 195 28.03 6.08 -4.61
N ARG A 196 28.07 4.74 -4.61
CA ARG A 196 28.33 3.90 -3.43
C ARG A 196 27.66 4.36 -2.12
N TRP A 197 26.45 3.87 -1.85
CA TRP A 197 25.87 3.94 -0.51
C TRP A 197 26.68 3.03 0.43
N ALA A 198 27.41 3.64 1.36
CA ALA A 198 28.12 2.96 2.43
C ALA A 198 27.21 2.91 3.68
N PRO A 199 27.04 1.75 4.34
CA PRO A 199 26.24 1.68 5.56
C PRO A 199 27.13 2.03 6.75
N LYS A 200 26.86 3.18 7.37
CA LYS A 200 27.22 3.42 8.76
C LYS A 200 25.99 3.95 9.44
N GLN A 201 25.29 3.12 10.21
CA GLN A 201 24.85 3.45 11.57
C GLN A 201 24.69 2.16 12.38
N ARG A 202 25.59 1.99 13.35
CA ARG A 202 25.39 1.10 14.49
C ARG A 202 24.24 1.69 15.33
N PHE A 203 23.11 1.00 15.42
CA PHE A 203 22.18 1.20 16.53
C PHE A 203 22.42 0.10 17.57
N ARG A 204 23.15 0.45 18.62
CA ARG A 204 23.15 -0.29 19.89
C ARG A 204 22.00 0.24 20.73
N GLY A 205 21.20 -0.67 21.28
CA GLY A 205 20.55 -0.49 22.58
C GLY A 205 19.28 0.35 22.62
N ILE A 206 18.18 -0.18 22.08
CA ILE A 206 16.84 0.02 22.64
C ILE A 206 16.15 -1.34 22.56
N GLY A 207 15.56 -1.80 23.67
CA GLY A 207 14.84 -3.07 23.78
C GLY A 207 13.55 -3.08 22.97
N ILE A 208 13.66 -3.01 21.64
CA ILE A 208 12.55 -3.09 20.71
C ILE A 208 12.29 -4.58 20.46
N ARG A 209 11.10 -5.04 20.86
CA ARG A 209 10.59 -6.36 20.49
C ARG A 209 10.75 -6.54 18.97
N PRO A 210 11.41 -7.59 18.47
CA PRO A 210 11.59 -7.76 17.02
C PRO A 210 10.22 -7.81 16.33
N PRO A 211 10.10 -7.26 15.10
CA PRO A 211 8.83 -7.17 14.40
C PRO A 211 8.14 -8.52 14.33
N PHE A 212 6.81 -8.56 14.41
CA PHE A 212 6.05 -9.82 14.33
C PHE A 212 6.38 -10.61 13.04
N GLN A 213 6.53 -9.93 11.90
CA GLN A 213 7.01 -10.54 10.65
C GLN A 213 8.41 -11.14 10.79
N THR A 214 9.31 -10.48 11.52
CA THR A 214 10.64 -11.02 11.82
C THR A 214 10.58 -12.18 12.82
N ARG A 215 9.58 -12.24 13.71
CA ARG A 215 9.36 -13.39 14.62
C ARG A 215 8.80 -14.61 13.91
N ILE A 216 7.96 -14.43 12.89
CA ILE A 216 7.47 -15.53 12.03
C ILE A 216 8.65 -16.17 11.28
N HIS A 217 9.63 -15.39 10.86
CA HIS A 217 10.72 -15.83 9.99
C HIS A 217 12.08 -16.07 10.68
N ARG A 218 12.24 -15.76 11.98
CA ARG A 218 13.47 -16.02 12.78
C ARG A 218 13.41 -17.26 13.69
N ARG A 219 12.30 -17.98 13.75
CA ARG A 219 12.22 -19.29 14.42
C ARG A 219 12.42 -20.42 13.42
N VAL A 220 13.52 -20.34 12.68
CA VAL A 220 14.10 -21.44 11.89
C VAL A 220 15.56 -21.57 12.26
#